data_AF-U2WCX8-F1
#
_entry.id   AF-U2WCX8-F1
#
_cell.length_a   1.000
_cell.length_b   1.000
_cell.length_c   1.000
_cell.angle_alpha   90.00
_cell.angle_beta   90.00
_cell.angle_gamma   90.00
#
_symmetry.space_group_name_H-M   'P 1'
#
loop_
_entity.id
_entity.type
_entity.pdbx_description
1 polymer ?
#
loop_
_entity_poly.entity_id
_entity_poly.type
_entity_poly.pdbx_seq_one_letter_code
_entity_poly.pdbx_strand_id
1 'polypeptide(L)'
;MDKEKSRKEMKEKEPEKRNRKSDEERFSEYSEKLEREYREKLLEHRKKMEERRKLRQKKLKLHCFLFLFFLAAVIAAAVFAFPRLRSHFTFPAAGSKAAKTTAAPQTEKSSAVPEESSTEDNKAEILGKAELLAKQYDYDGAEELLKNSAYAEDAEFSAKLSELEAAKAALVQADNTKIPHVFFHSLIVDTTRALTEDKMGKAYNAAMTTIPEFEAILKEMYERGFVMVHLHDIASLETQEDGTKKMVQKKIMLPEGKKPFVMSEDDVNYYEYMTGHGFADKMVLDDAGKPTLQYTDSEGKVTTGDYDIVPILDKFVAEHPDFAYHGHKAIIALTGYNGTLGYRTDETYDANSGKLDPKNRANPSIEEDRETVKKITAALKEDGYEFASHSWGHINFTNRSLEDLTTDTEKWKRNVEPLLPDPCDILIYPFGADIKGWHVYNHAEDAKFNMLEEHGFHYFCNVDSSQYWVQYGDDFMRQGRRNLDGYRLYEAFSGQADHVSDLMDVKKVFDQRRPTPINWQ
;
A
#
# COMPACT_ATOMS: atom_id res chain seq x y z
N MET A 1 -57.42 33.66 -65.34
CA MET A 1 -56.34 32.96 -66.08
C MET A 1 -55.01 33.56 -65.61
N ASP A 2 -54.16 32.94 -64.82
CA ASP A 2 -54.20 31.65 -64.15
C ASP A 2 -53.42 31.78 -62.84
N LYS A 3 -54.15 31.68 -61.73
CA LYS A 3 -53.62 31.16 -60.47
C LYS A 3 -53.67 29.64 -60.59
N GLU A 4 -52.65 28.99 -61.15
CA GLU A 4 -52.36 27.56 -60.91
C GLU A 4 -51.13 27.13 -61.72
N LYS A 5 -50.16 26.52 -61.02
CA LYS A 5 -48.80 26.06 -61.42
C LYS A 5 -47.71 26.98 -60.84
N SER A 6 -47.23 26.79 -59.62
CA SER A 6 -46.69 25.55 -59.08
C SER A 6 -46.83 25.56 -57.55
N ARG A 7 -47.82 24.83 -57.04
CA ARG A 7 -47.92 24.45 -55.63
C ARG A 7 -47.86 22.93 -55.60
N LYS A 8 -46.66 22.39 -55.82
CA LYS A 8 -46.34 20.97 -55.62
C LYS A 8 -45.08 20.86 -54.77
N GLU A 9 -45.30 20.34 -53.58
CA GLU A 9 -44.37 19.52 -52.79
C GLU A 9 -43.18 20.23 -52.13
N MET A 10 -43.48 21.08 -51.14
CA MET A 10 -42.75 20.99 -49.87
C MET A 10 -43.59 20.17 -48.90
N LYS A 11 -43.42 18.84 -48.94
CA LYS A 11 -43.77 18.01 -47.78
C LYS A 11 -42.69 18.25 -46.74
N GLU A 12 -43.08 18.97 -45.70
CA GLU A 12 -42.45 18.97 -44.39
C GLU A 12 -42.20 17.50 -43.99
N LYS A 13 -40.95 17.05 -44.06
CA LYS A 13 -40.55 15.80 -43.42
C LYS A 13 -40.42 16.12 -41.94
N GLU A 14 -41.39 15.66 -41.15
CA GLU A 14 -41.21 15.51 -39.70
C GLU A 14 -39.86 14.83 -39.45
N PRO A 15 -39.04 15.32 -38.52
CA PRO A 15 -37.84 14.60 -38.14
C PRO A 15 -38.27 13.31 -37.44
N GLU A 16 -37.85 12.16 -37.99
CA GLU A 16 -37.90 10.87 -37.29
C GLU A 16 -37.34 11.07 -35.88
N LYS A 17 -38.15 10.77 -34.87
CA LYS A 17 -37.74 10.69 -33.46
C LYS A 17 -36.68 9.59 -33.31
N ARG A 18 -35.42 9.92 -33.62
CA ARG A 18 -34.26 9.14 -33.20
C ARG A 18 -34.22 9.21 -31.69
N ASN A 19 -34.44 8.07 -31.05
CA ASN A 19 -34.29 7.88 -29.62
C ASN A 19 -32.82 8.15 -29.25
N ARG A 20 -32.49 9.40 -28.91
CA ARG A 20 -31.17 9.78 -28.40
C ARG A 20 -31.16 9.47 -26.91
N LYS A 21 -30.68 8.28 -26.56
CA LYS A 21 -30.21 8.03 -25.19
C LYS A 21 -29.18 9.11 -24.83
N SER A 22 -29.30 9.71 -23.65
CA SER A 22 -28.33 10.69 -23.17
C SER A 22 -26.93 10.05 -23.13
N ASP A 23 -25.87 10.86 -23.17
CA ASP A 23 -24.51 10.34 -23.03
C ASP A 23 -24.33 9.60 -21.68
N GLU A 24 -25.08 9.99 -20.65
CA GLU A 24 -25.17 9.29 -19.35
C GLU A 24 -25.77 7.89 -19.44
N GLU A 25 -26.85 7.69 -20.19
CA GLU A 25 -27.45 6.35 -20.38
C GLU A 25 -26.54 5.43 -21.20
N ARG A 26 -25.81 5.98 -22.18
CA ARG A 26 -24.81 5.23 -22.95
C ARG A 26 -23.60 4.85 -22.12
N PHE A 27 -23.15 5.74 -21.22
CA PHE A 27 -22.05 5.47 -20.31
C PHE A 27 -22.45 4.45 -19.23
N SER A 28 -23.66 4.54 -18.68
CA SER A 28 -24.21 3.57 -17.72
C SER A 28 -24.35 2.18 -18.34
N GLU A 29 -24.93 2.06 -19.54
CA GLU A 29 -25.07 0.79 -20.25
C GLU A 29 -23.70 0.19 -20.66
N TYR A 30 -22.73 1.06 -20.97
CA TYR A 30 -21.34 0.65 -21.19
C TYR A 30 -20.68 0.14 -19.90
N SER A 31 -20.87 0.82 -18.76
CA SER A 31 -20.37 0.39 -17.45
C SER A 31 -20.95 -0.95 -17.02
N GLU A 32 -22.27 -1.15 -17.12
CA GLU A 32 -22.91 -2.42 -16.81
C GLU A 32 -22.47 -3.56 -17.74
N LYS A 33 -22.18 -3.23 -19.00
CA LYS A 33 -21.63 -4.21 -19.96
C LYS A 33 -20.18 -4.57 -19.59
N LEU A 34 -19.38 -3.58 -19.19
CA LEU A 34 -18.03 -3.78 -18.68
C LEU A 34 -18.03 -4.70 -17.46
N GLU A 35 -18.92 -4.44 -16.51
CA GLU A 35 -19.06 -5.24 -15.30
C GLU A 35 -19.50 -6.68 -15.60
N ARG A 36 -20.40 -6.88 -16.59
CA ARG A 36 -20.79 -8.22 -17.04
C ARG A 36 -19.64 -8.97 -17.71
N GLU A 37 -18.94 -8.34 -18.66
CA GLU A 37 -17.78 -8.94 -19.32
C GLU A 37 -16.64 -9.23 -18.33
N TYR A 38 -16.46 -8.35 -17.35
CA TYR A 38 -15.51 -8.52 -16.24
C TYR A 38 -15.88 -9.73 -15.37
N ARG A 39 -17.16 -9.87 -15.01
CA ARG A 39 -17.67 -11.03 -14.25
C ARG A 39 -17.51 -12.35 -15.02
N GLU A 40 -17.75 -12.36 -16.34
CA GLU A 40 -17.55 -13.54 -17.17
C GLU A 40 -16.07 -13.94 -17.27
N LYS A 41 -15.17 -12.97 -17.47
CA LYS A 41 -13.73 -13.22 -17.47
C LYS A 41 -13.20 -13.71 -16.12
N LEU A 42 -13.72 -13.18 -15.01
CA LEU A 42 -13.42 -13.67 -13.66
C LEU A 42 -13.82 -15.14 -13.50
N LEU A 43 -14.99 -15.53 -14.01
CA LEU A 43 -15.46 -16.92 -13.96
C LEU A 43 -14.58 -17.86 -14.80
N GLU A 44 -14.17 -17.44 -16.01
CA GLU A 44 -13.27 -18.22 -16.85
C GLU A 44 -11.86 -18.34 -16.24
N HIS A 45 -11.34 -17.25 -15.68
CA HIS A 45 -10.05 -17.23 -15.01
C HIS A 45 -10.06 -18.13 -13.77
N ARG A 46 -11.10 -18.04 -12.93
CA ARG A 46 -11.29 -18.93 -11.75
C ARG A 46 -11.29 -20.40 -12.14
N LYS A 47 -11.99 -20.78 -13.22
CA LYS A 47 -11.97 -22.17 -13.76
C LYS A 47 -10.55 -22.60 -14.15
N LYS A 48 -9.81 -21.77 -14.89
CA LYS A 48 -8.41 -22.06 -15.27
C LYS A 48 -7.49 -22.20 -14.06
N MET A 49 -7.66 -21.36 -13.03
CA MET A 49 -6.85 -21.41 -11.82
C MET A 49 -7.15 -22.64 -10.97
N GLU A 50 -8.41 -23.07 -10.90
CA GLU A 50 -8.74 -24.36 -10.27
C GLU A 50 -8.13 -25.56 -10.97
N GLU A 51 -8.14 -25.58 -12.31
CA GLU A 51 -7.50 -26.63 -13.10
C GLU A 51 -5.99 -26.68 -12.86
N ARG A 52 -5.32 -25.51 -12.85
CA ARG A 52 -3.89 -25.38 -12.53
C ARG A 52 -3.59 -25.83 -11.11
N ARG A 53 -4.43 -25.46 -10.13
CA ARG A 53 -4.27 -25.88 -8.73
C ARG A 53 -4.46 -27.39 -8.55
N LYS A 54 -5.45 -28.00 -9.21
CA LYS A 54 -5.66 -29.46 -9.25
C LYS A 54 -4.45 -30.16 -9.86
N LEU A 55 -3.85 -29.59 -10.93
CA LEU A 55 -2.64 -30.12 -11.54
C LEU A 55 -1.43 -30.01 -10.60
N ARG A 56 -1.25 -28.87 -9.91
CA ARG A 56 -0.19 -28.68 -8.89
C ARG A 56 -0.34 -29.64 -7.73
N GLN A 57 -1.55 -29.86 -7.21
CA GLN A 57 -1.80 -30.84 -6.14
C GLN A 57 -1.51 -32.28 -6.59
N LYS A 58 -1.84 -32.64 -7.84
CA LYS A 58 -1.46 -33.95 -8.40
C LYS A 58 0.05 -34.10 -8.53
N LYS A 59 0.76 -33.07 -9.01
CA LYS A 59 2.23 -33.05 -9.08
C LYS A 59 2.86 -33.14 -7.68
N LEU A 60 2.36 -32.40 -6.70
CA LEU A 60 2.89 -32.42 -5.33
C LEU A 60 2.68 -33.80 -4.67
N LYS A 61 1.50 -34.40 -4.82
CA LYS A 61 1.23 -35.77 -4.35
C LYS A 61 2.16 -36.80 -5.01
N LEU A 62 2.45 -36.64 -6.31
CA LEU A 62 3.39 -37.49 -7.02
C LEU A 62 4.83 -37.32 -6.49
N HIS A 63 5.29 -36.09 -6.26
CA HIS A 63 6.63 -35.83 -5.70
C HIS A 63 6.76 -36.35 -4.27
N CYS A 64 5.76 -36.15 -3.41
CA CYS A 64 5.75 -36.73 -2.06
C CYS A 64 5.77 -38.27 -2.10
N PHE A 65 5.02 -38.89 -3.03
CA PHE A 65 5.04 -40.33 -3.21
C PHE A 65 6.42 -40.84 -3.68
N LEU A 66 7.04 -40.17 -4.65
CA LEU A 66 8.38 -40.51 -5.13
C LEU A 66 9.45 -40.33 -4.04
N PHE A 67 9.34 -39.29 -3.22
CA PHE A 67 10.22 -39.04 -2.09
C PHE A 67 10.09 -40.14 -1.02
N LEU A 68 8.87 -40.51 -0.65
CA LEU A 68 8.62 -41.60 0.31
C LEU A 68 9.11 -42.95 -0.23
N PHE A 69 8.95 -43.20 -1.53
CA PHE A 69 9.48 -44.40 -2.18
C PHE A 69 11.01 -44.44 -2.16
N PHE A 70 11.67 -43.32 -2.47
CA PHE A 70 13.13 -43.20 -2.39
C PHE A 70 13.64 -43.41 -0.96
N LEU A 71 12.98 -42.81 0.03
CA LEU A 71 13.31 -42.98 1.46
C LEU A 71 13.18 -44.45 1.89
N ALA A 72 12.11 -45.14 1.47
CA ALA A 72 11.93 -46.56 1.75
C ALA A 72 13.01 -47.43 1.08
N ALA A 73 13.44 -47.09 -0.14
CA ALA A 73 14.53 -47.77 -0.82
C ALA A 73 15.89 -47.58 -0.12
N VAL A 74 16.18 -46.38 0.39
CA VAL A 74 17.38 -46.08 1.17
C VAL A 74 17.38 -46.85 2.49
N ILE A 75 16.24 -46.90 3.19
CA ILE A 75 16.09 -47.68 4.44
C ILE A 75 16.28 -49.18 4.15
N ALA A 76 15.68 -49.71 3.08
CA ALA A 76 15.86 -51.10 2.68
C ALA A 76 17.33 -51.42 2.32
N ALA A 77 18.02 -50.51 1.63
CA ALA A 77 19.45 -50.65 1.32
C ALA A 77 20.31 -50.62 2.59
N ALA A 78 19.99 -49.76 3.56
CA ALA A 78 20.68 -49.71 4.85
C ALA A 78 20.50 -51.00 5.66
N VAL A 79 19.29 -51.57 5.67
CA VAL A 79 18.98 -52.85 6.36
C VAL A 79 19.68 -54.04 5.69
N PHE A 80 19.82 -54.05 4.36
CA PHE A 80 20.54 -55.11 3.63
C PHE A 80 22.07 -54.97 3.67
N ALA A 81 22.60 -53.74 3.85
CA ALA A 81 24.03 -53.50 3.99
C ALA A 81 24.56 -53.74 5.42
N PHE A 82 23.70 -53.64 6.44
CA PHE A 82 24.10 -53.76 7.85
C PHE A 82 24.69 -55.13 8.25
N PRO A 83 24.27 -56.29 7.69
CA PRO A 83 24.91 -57.57 7.98
C PRO A 83 26.27 -57.76 7.29
N ARG A 84 26.59 -56.98 6.24
CA ARG A 84 27.85 -57.11 5.49
C ARG A 84 28.99 -56.22 6.01
N LEU A 85 28.69 -55.16 6.76
CA LEU A 85 29.71 -54.24 7.27
C LEU A 85 30.21 -54.59 8.69
N ARG A 86 29.81 -55.74 9.23
CA ARG A 86 30.24 -56.21 10.56
C ARG A 86 31.53 -57.04 10.54
N SER A 87 32.11 -57.32 9.37
CA SER A 87 33.36 -58.11 9.24
C SER A 87 34.65 -57.29 9.06
N HIS A 88 34.60 -55.95 9.10
CA HIS A 88 35.79 -55.13 8.78
C HIS A 88 36.17 -54.02 9.76
N PHE A 89 35.57 -53.93 10.95
CA PHE A 89 36.03 -52.97 11.96
C PHE A 89 36.26 -53.61 13.32
N THR A 90 37.51 -54.03 13.52
CA THR A 90 38.12 -54.23 14.84
C THR A 90 38.69 -52.89 15.32
N PHE A 91 38.23 -52.38 16.46
CA PHE A 91 38.92 -51.34 17.22
C PHE A 91 39.41 -51.91 18.57
N PRO A 92 40.62 -51.53 19.03
CA PRO A 92 41.18 -52.02 20.28
C PRO A 92 40.59 -51.28 21.49
N ALA A 93 40.63 -51.98 22.62
CA ALA A 93 40.03 -51.61 23.89
C ALA A 93 40.82 -50.53 24.66
N ALA A 94 40.09 -49.67 25.38
CA ALA A 94 40.52 -49.16 26.68
C ALA A 94 39.30 -48.75 27.53
N GLY A 95 39.01 -49.58 28.54
CA GLY A 95 38.72 -49.15 29.91
C GLY A 95 37.45 -48.34 30.18
N SER A 96 36.33 -49.04 30.32
CA SER A 96 35.16 -48.59 31.10
C SER A 96 35.21 -49.17 32.51
N LYS A 97 34.85 -48.35 33.51
CA LYS A 97 34.04 -48.76 34.67
C LYS A 97 32.99 -47.64 34.83
N ALA A 98 31.69 -47.82 34.54
CA ALA A 98 30.68 -48.74 35.10
C ALA A 98 30.52 -48.55 36.63
N ALA A 99 29.35 -48.32 37.23
CA ALA A 99 27.97 -48.37 36.74
C ALA A 99 27.00 -47.74 37.78
N LYS A 100 25.82 -47.31 37.27
CA LYS A 100 24.45 -47.35 37.81
C LYS A 100 24.14 -46.70 39.18
N THR A 101 23.11 -45.84 39.22
CA THR A 101 21.73 -46.21 39.65
C THR A 101 20.73 -45.07 39.37
N THR A 102 19.48 -45.49 39.21
CA THR A 102 18.18 -44.93 38.84
C THR A 102 17.64 -43.73 39.64
N ALA A 103 16.74 -42.98 38.98
CA ALA A 103 15.55 -42.24 39.47
C ALA A 103 15.67 -40.79 40.00
N ALA A 104 14.74 -39.97 39.48
CA ALA A 104 14.51 -38.52 39.52
C ALA A 104 14.15 -37.92 40.91
N PRO A 105 13.75 -36.62 41.03
CA PRO A 105 14.19 -35.36 40.38
C PRO A 105 14.54 -34.29 41.46
N GLN A 106 15.53 -33.41 41.21
CA GLN A 106 15.62 -32.16 41.98
C GLN A 106 15.95 -30.95 41.10
N THR A 107 15.05 -29.99 41.26
CA THR A 107 15.05 -28.60 40.86
C THR A 107 16.35 -27.92 41.28
N GLU A 108 17.14 -27.41 40.33
CA GLU A 108 18.08 -26.32 40.60
C GLU A 108 18.00 -25.30 39.47
N LYS A 109 17.64 -24.08 39.87
CA LYS A 109 17.81 -22.84 39.13
C LYS A 109 19.26 -22.73 38.68
N SER A 110 19.51 -22.79 37.37
CA SER A 110 20.74 -22.27 36.80
C SER A 110 20.50 -20.80 36.45
N SER A 111 21.23 -19.95 37.15
CA SER A 111 21.29 -18.51 36.94
C SER A 111 21.79 -18.24 35.52
N ALA A 112 20.97 -17.57 34.71
CA ALA A 112 21.45 -16.89 33.52
C ALA A 112 22.37 -15.74 33.98
N VAL A 113 23.57 -15.71 33.41
CA VAL A 113 24.50 -14.58 33.46
C VAL A 113 23.81 -13.43 32.72
N PRO A 114 23.66 -12.23 33.31
CA PRO A 114 23.24 -11.06 32.54
C PRO A 114 24.37 -10.68 31.58
N GLU A 115 24.05 -10.50 30.31
CA GLU A 115 24.88 -9.74 29.38
C GLU A 115 25.03 -8.32 29.95
N GLU A 116 26.19 -8.02 30.52
CA GLU A 116 26.62 -6.64 30.73
C GLU A 116 26.88 -6.04 29.35
N SER A 117 25.88 -5.35 28.77
CA SER A 117 26.19 -4.38 27.73
C SER A 117 27.06 -3.31 28.34
N SER A 118 28.18 -2.98 27.70
CA SER A 118 29.12 -2.02 28.27
C SER A 118 28.47 -0.63 28.29
N THR A 119 28.82 0.20 29.27
CA THR A 119 28.29 1.57 29.38
C THR A 119 28.62 2.45 28.18
N GLU A 120 29.67 2.12 27.42
CA GLU A 120 30.05 2.80 26.17
C GLU A 120 29.12 2.41 25.01
N ASP A 121 28.72 1.13 24.91
CA ASP A 121 27.77 0.67 23.88
C ASP A 121 26.41 1.37 24.02
N ASN A 122 25.93 1.55 25.25
CA ASN A 122 24.68 2.25 25.52
C ASN A 122 24.76 3.76 25.18
N LYS A 123 25.90 4.40 25.44
CA LYS A 123 26.13 5.81 25.08
C LYS A 123 26.07 6.01 23.56
N ALA A 124 26.78 5.17 22.81
CA ALA A 124 26.81 5.22 21.35
C ALA A 124 25.43 4.96 20.73
N GLU A 125 24.65 4.03 21.30
CA GLU A 125 23.28 3.75 20.85
C GLU A 125 22.37 4.98 20.97
N ILE A 126 22.41 5.68 22.12
CA ILE A 126 21.59 6.87 22.36
C ILE A 126 21.98 8.00 21.40
N LEU A 127 23.29 8.24 21.21
CA LEU A 127 23.78 9.23 20.25
C LEU A 127 23.37 8.88 18.81
N GLY A 128 23.46 7.62 18.42
CA GLY A 128 23.03 7.16 17.09
C GLY A 128 21.53 7.36 16.86
N LYS A 129 20.68 7.09 17.87
CA LYS A 129 19.24 7.37 17.81
C LYS A 129 18.95 8.87 17.71
N ALA A 130 19.62 9.70 18.50
CA ALA A 130 19.47 11.15 18.41
C ALA A 130 19.92 11.70 17.05
N GLU A 131 20.98 11.13 16.47
CA GLU A 131 21.42 11.50 15.12
C GLU A 131 20.40 11.09 14.05
N LEU A 132 19.78 9.91 14.17
CA LEU A 132 18.71 9.47 13.27
C LEU A 132 17.50 10.41 13.34
N LEU A 133 17.04 10.73 14.55
CA LEU A 133 15.93 11.68 14.78
C LEU A 133 16.24 13.04 14.15
N ALA A 134 17.45 13.57 14.36
CA ALA A 134 17.88 14.83 13.77
C ALA A 134 17.95 14.78 12.23
N LYS A 135 18.43 13.67 11.64
CA LYS A 135 18.41 13.45 10.18
C LYS A 135 16.99 13.43 9.63
N GLN A 136 16.05 12.93 10.41
CA GLN A 136 14.61 12.94 10.12
C GLN A 136 13.93 14.23 10.55
N TYR A 137 14.68 15.28 10.88
CA TYR A 137 14.17 16.59 11.28
C TYR A 137 13.40 16.64 12.61
N ASP A 138 13.40 15.55 13.38
CA ASP A 138 12.86 15.52 14.75
C ASP A 138 13.92 15.99 15.76
N TYR A 139 14.24 17.28 15.68
CA TYR A 139 15.21 17.90 16.59
C TYR A 139 14.70 17.91 18.04
N ASP A 140 13.39 18.07 18.25
CA ASP A 140 12.76 18.05 19.56
C ASP A 140 12.90 16.68 20.23
N GLY A 141 12.57 15.60 19.50
CA GLY A 141 12.75 14.24 19.98
C GLY A 141 14.23 13.88 20.21
N ALA A 142 15.12 14.35 19.33
CA ALA A 142 16.57 14.17 19.51
C ALA A 142 17.08 14.85 20.79
N GLU A 143 16.68 16.10 21.04
CA GLU A 143 17.03 16.83 22.26
C GLU A 143 16.46 16.17 23.52
N GLU A 144 15.18 15.76 23.49
CA GLU A 144 14.51 15.10 24.60
C GLU A 144 15.20 13.77 24.96
N LEU A 145 15.55 12.97 23.95
CA LEU A 145 16.26 11.71 24.13
C LEU A 145 17.61 11.90 24.83
N LEU A 146 18.37 12.92 24.44
CA LEU A 146 19.67 13.22 25.06
C LEU A 146 19.51 13.75 26.49
N LYS A 147 18.57 14.69 26.71
CA LYS A 147 18.30 15.33 28.01
C LYS A 147 17.78 14.35 29.06
N ASN A 148 17.00 13.35 28.65
CA ASN A 148 16.42 12.34 29.54
C ASN A 148 17.29 11.10 29.73
N SER A 149 18.48 11.05 29.13
CA SER A 149 19.40 9.93 29.24
C SER A 149 20.20 9.93 30.57
N ALA A 150 20.80 8.80 30.91
CA ALA A 150 21.74 8.70 32.03
C ALA A 150 23.03 9.51 31.83
N TYR A 151 23.25 10.05 30.63
CA TYR A 151 24.45 10.78 30.22
C TYR A 151 24.17 12.27 29.95
N ALA A 152 23.06 12.82 30.45
CA ALA A 152 22.66 14.21 30.18
C ALA A 152 23.75 15.25 30.53
N GLU A 153 24.55 14.99 31.56
CA GLU A 153 25.65 15.87 32.01
C GLU A 153 27.00 15.54 31.33
N ASP A 154 27.02 14.60 30.37
CA ASP A 154 28.23 14.24 29.62
C ASP A 154 28.57 15.34 28.59
N ALA A 155 29.88 15.59 28.43
CA ALA A 155 30.37 16.65 27.53
C ALA A 155 30.02 16.40 26.05
N GLU A 156 29.97 15.14 25.61
CA GLU A 156 29.60 14.78 24.24
C GLU A 156 28.11 15.02 23.99
N PHE A 157 27.26 14.72 24.97
CA PHE A 157 25.82 14.98 24.90
C PHE A 157 25.53 16.49 24.90
N SER A 158 26.24 17.24 25.74
CA SER A 158 26.16 18.71 25.78
C SER A 158 26.58 19.35 24.45
N ALA A 159 27.66 18.84 23.84
CA ALA A 159 28.09 19.28 22.51
C ALA A 159 27.03 18.94 21.45
N LYS A 160 26.48 17.72 21.48
CA LYS A 160 25.45 17.31 20.53
C LYS A 160 24.17 18.13 20.66
N LEU A 161 23.72 18.42 21.87
CA LEU A 161 22.59 19.32 22.12
C LEU A 161 22.81 20.71 21.51
N SER A 162 24.01 21.26 21.68
CA SER A 162 24.37 22.57 21.09
C SER A 162 24.31 22.55 19.56
N GLU A 163 24.72 21.44 18.92
CA GLU A 163 24.59 21.26 17.46
C GLU A 163 23.12 21.19 17.02
N LEU A 164 22.29 20.45 17.76
CA LEU A 164 20.86 20.31 17.45
C LEU A 164 20.13 21.64 17.58
N GLU A 165 20.38 22.39 18.66
CA GLU A 165 19.79 23.72 18.88
C GLU A 165 20.16 24.70 17.76
N ALA A 166 21.42 24.69 17.31
CA ALA A 166 21.88 25.52 16.20
C ALA A 166 21.24 25.12 14.86
N ALA A 167 21.14 23.81 14.58
CA ALA A 167 20.49 23.30 13.37
C ALA A 167 18.98 23.63 13.34
N LYS A 168 18.29 23.43 14.47
CA LYS A 168 16.88 23.77 14.65
C LYS A 168 16.61 25.26 14.46
N ALA A 169 17.49 26.12 14.98
CA ALA A 169 17.38 27.57 14.82
C ALA A 169 17.54 28.05 13.37
N ALA A 170 18.16 27.24 12.50
CA ALA A 170 18.36 27.55 11.08
C ALA A 170 17.20 27.08 10.17
N LEU A 171 16.21 26.35 10.71
CA LEU A 171 15.09 25.84 9.92
C LEU A 171 14.18 26.98 9.44
N VAL A 172 13.64 26.83 8.24
CA VAL A 172 12.64 27.71 7.65
C VAL A 172 11.29 27.01 7.57
N GLN A 173 10.22 27.78 7.72
CA GLN A 173 8.86 27.25 7.58
C GLN A 173 8.57 26.98 6.11
N ALA A 174 8.10 25.77 5.79
CA ALA A 174 7.60 25.43 4.47
C ALA A 174 6.24 26.09 4.17
N ASP A 175 5.95 26.32 2.89
CA ASP A 175 4.67 26.85 2.44
C ASP A 175 3.66 25.70 2.26
N ASN A 176 2.74 25.55 3.23
CA ASN A 176 1.74 24.48 3.21
C ASN A 176 0.79 24.54 2.00
N THR A 177 0.71 25.67 1.29
CA THR A 177 -0.09 25.78 0.06
C THR A 177 0.62 25.21 -1.18
N LYS A 178 1.91 24.85 -1.06
CA LYS A 178 2.77 24.35 -2.13
C LYS A 178 3.34 22.96 -1.86
N ILE A 179 2.56 22.13 -1.17
CA ILE A 179 2.90 20.73 -0.90
C ILE A 179 2.22 19.85 -1.95
N PRO A 180 2.96 19.21 -2.86
CA PRO A 180 2.38 18.26 -3.80
C PRO A 180 2.04 16.96 -3.06
N HIS A 181 0.96 16.30 -3.48
CA HIS A 181 0.64 14.93 -3.09
C HIS A 181 0.77 14.04 -4.32
N VAL A 182 1.73 13.12 -4.31
CA VAL A 182 1.94 12.14 -5.38
C VAL A 182 1.38 10.79 -4.97
N PHE A 183 0.86 10.03 -5.93
CA PHE A 183 0.39 8.69 -5.62
C PHE A 183 0.73 7.69 -6.72
N PHE A 184 0.71 6.44 -6.28
CA PHE A 184 0.97 5.24 -7.07
C PHE A 184 -0.13 4.22 -6.78
N HIS A 185 -0.22 3.22 -7.64
CA HIS A 185 -0.89 1.96 -7.32
C HIS A 185 0.20 0.89 -7.09
N SER A 186 -0.21 -0.36 -6.84
CA SER A 186 0.72 -1.49 -6.81
C SER A 186 1.66 -1.55 -8.03
N LEU A 187 2.93 -1.79 -7.78
CA LEU A 187 3.97 -1.76 -8.80
C LEU A 187 3.96 -3.02 -9.69
N ILE A 188 4.32 -2.82 -10.96
CA ILE A 188 4.57 -3.90 -11.91
C ILE A 188 5.95 -4.51 -11.62
N VAL A 189 5.95 -5.76 -11.19
CA VAL A 189 7.15 -6.60 -11.01
C VAL A 189 7.61 -7.19 -12.34
N ASP A 190 6.68 -7.74 -13.12
CA ASP A 190 6.96 -8.41 -14.40
C ASP A 190 6.18 -7.76 -15.54
N THR A 191 6.87 -6.91 -16.29
CA THR A 191 6.31 -6.17 -17.42
C THR A 191 5.85 -7.09 -18.56
N THR A 192 6.44 -8.28 -18.72
CA THR A 192 6.04 -9.21 -19.78
C THR A 192 4.67 -9.83 -19.48
N ARG A 193 4.38 -10.11 -18.20
CA ARG A 193 3.07 -10.62 -17.78
C ARG A 193 2.02 -9.52 -17.64
N ALA A 194 2.42 -8.33 -17.22
CA ALA A 194 1.52 -7.22 -16.97
C ALA A 194 1.10 -6.48 -18.25
N LEU A 195 2.06 -6.18 -19.15
CA LEU A 195 1.84 -5.25 -20.26
C LEU A 195 1.43 -5.98 -21.55
N THR A 196 0.40 -6.82 -21.46
CA THR A 196 -0.18 -7.53 -22.61
C THR A 196 -1.00 -6.60 -23.52
N GLU A 197 -1.18 -6.99 -24.79
CA GLU A 197 -1.96 -6.19 -25.76
C GLU A 197 -3.47 -6.20 -25.53
N ASP A 198 -3.94 -7.07 -24.63
CA ASP A 198 -5.35 -7.16 -24.28
C ASP A 198 -5.81 -5.96 -23.45
N LYS A 199 -7.12 -5.89 -23.21
CA LYS A 199 -7.74 -4.77 -22.50
C LYS A 199 -7.15 -4.56 -21.10
N MET A 200 -6.84 -5.65 -20.40
CA MET A 200 -6.35 -5.58 -19.02
C MET A 200 -4.88 -5.14 -18.99
N GLY A 201 -4.03 -5.68 -19.87
CA GLY A 201 -2.65 -5.23 -19.98
C GLY A 201 -2.51 -3.78 -20.42
N LYS A 202 -3.41 -3.29 -21.28
CA LYS A 202 -3.50 -1.85 -21.61
C LYS A 202 -3.91 -0.99 -20.41
N ALA A 203 -4.86 -1.45 -19.59
CA ALA A 203 -5.24 -0.76 -18.37
C ALA A 203 -4.08 -0.70 -17.36
N TYR A 204 -3.36 -1.82 -17.17
CA TYR A 204 -2.15 -1.83 -16.34
C TYR A 204 -1.06 -0.91 -16.88
N ASN A 205 -0.85 -0.90 -18.20
CA ASN A 205 0.11 0.01 -18.83
C ASN A 205 -0.25 1.49 -18.59
N ALA A 206 -1.54 1.84 -18.49
CA ALA A 206 -1.94 3.21 -18.21
C ALA A 206 -1.81 3.56 -16.71
N ALA A 207 -2.36 2.72 -15.82
CA ALA A 207 -2.61 3.09 -14.42
C ALA A 207 -1.51 2.68 -13.43
N MET A 208 -0.62 1.76 -13.82
CA MET A 208 0.40 1.21 -12.91
C MET A 208 1.78 1.75 -13.23
N THR A 209 2.68 1.71 -12.25
CA THR A 209 4.09 2.11 -12.33
C THR A 209 4.97 0.88 -12.25
N THR A 210 6.08 0.83 -12.97
CA THR A 210 7.03 -0.27 -12.85
C THR A 210 7.98 -0.04 -11.67
N ILE A 211 8.55 -1.11 -11.09
CA ILE A 211 9.53 -0.98 -10.01
C ILE A 211 10.69 -0.03 -10.39
N PRO A 212 11.34 -0.17 -11.57
CA PRO A 212 12.42 0.74 -11.94
C PRO A 212 11.99 2.20 -12.12
N GLU A 213 10.75 2.45 -12.56
CA GLU A 213 10.20 3.82 -12.59
C GLU A 213 10.08 4.38 -11.18
N PHE A 214 9.52 3.61 -10.24
CA PHE A 214 9.35 4.04 -8.85
C PHE A 214 10.70 4.35 -8.18
N GLU A 215 11.68 3.45 -8.29
CA GLU A 215 13.04 3.67 -7.76
C GLU A 215 13.70 4.92 -8.35
N ALA A 216 13.56 5.15 -9.66
CA ALA A 216 14.08 6.34 -10.32
C ALA A 216 13.36 7.62 -9.89
N ILE A 217 12.06 7.56 -9.61
CA ILE A 217 11.28 8.68 -9.09
C ILE A 217 11.73 9.06 -7.69
N LEU A 218 11.90 8.08 -6.78
CA LEU A 218 12.42 8.33 -5.43
C LEU A 218 13.76 9.06 -5.50
N LYS A 219 14.67 8.58 -6.35
CA LYS A 219 15.99 9.18 -6.55
C LYS A 219 15.89 10.62 -7.08
N GLU A 220 15.13 10.87 -8.15
CA GLU A 220 14.98 12.22 -8.71
C GLU A 220 14.35 13.19 -7.68
N MET A 221 13.33 12.76 -6.94
CA MET A 221 12.70 13.58 -5.92
C MET A 221 13.68 13.89 -4.78
N TYR A 222 14.42 12.90 -4.28
CA TYR A 222 15.44 13.09 -3.25
C TYR A 222 16.53 14.09 -3.69
N GLU A 223 17.09 13.92 -4.89
CA GLU A 223 18.13 14.82 -5.45
C GLU A 223 17.61 16.27 -5.64
N ARG A 224 16.30 16.45 -5.76
CA ARG A 224 15.63 17.76 -5.89
C ARG A 224 15.23 18.38 -4.56
N GLY A 225 15.58 17.73 -3.45
CA GLY A 225 15.37 18.20 -2.09
C GLY A 225 13.98 17.91 -1.53
N PHE A 226 13.23 16.96 -2.10
CA PHE A 226 11.94 16.59 -1.55
C PHE A 226 12.08 15.82 -0.23
N VAL A 227 11.15 16.06 0.70
CA VAL A 227 11.05 15.44 2.01
C VAL A 227 9.61 14.97 2.21
N MET A 228 9.40 13.69 2.48
CA MET A 228 8.08 13.11 2.68
C MET A 228 7.51 13.52 4.04
N VAL A 229 6.26 13.99 4.05
CA VAL A 229 5.47 14.37 5.22
C VAL A 229 4.10 13.69 5.16
N HIS A 230 3.39 13.63 6.29
CA HIS A 230 1.99 13.21 6.34
C HIS A 230 1.02 14.38 6.22
N LEU A 231 -0.24 14.08 5.92
CA LEU A 231 -1.33 15.08 5.97
C LEU A 231 -1.43 15.72 7.36
N HIS A 232 -1.20 14.91 8.39
CA HIS A 232 -1.19 15.30 9.81
C HIS A 232 -0.04 16.24 10.23
N ASP A 233 0.99 16.40 9.40
CA ASP A 233 2.02 17.44 9.60
C ASP A 233 1.61 18.77 8.97
N ILE A 234 0.70 18.75 8.00
CA ILE A 234 0.21 19.94 7.30
C ILE A 234 -0.88 20.61 8.13
N ALA A 235 -1.81 19.82 8.67
CA ALA A 235 -2.86 20.28 9.57
C ALA A 235 -3.33 19.12 10.47
N SER A 236 -3.88 19.45 11.64
CA SER A 236 -4.50 18.48 12.54
C SER A 236 -5.85 18.96 13.05
N LEU A 237 -6.77 18.02 13.25
CA LEU A 237 -8.04 18.29 13.91
C LEU A 237 -7.82 18.41 15.43
N GLU A 238 -8.02 19.60 15.96
CA GLU A 238 -7.79 19.92 17.37
C GLU A 238 -9.10 20.26 18.10
N THR A 239 -9.27 19.70 19.29
CA THR A 239 -10.37 20.05 20.19
C THR A 239 -10.09 21.40 20.85
N GLN A 240 -11.00 22.35 20.65
CA GLN A 240 -10.95 23.69 21.21
C GLN A 240 -11.44 23.69 22.67
N GLU A 241 -11.23 24.80 23.39
CA GLU A 241 -11.65 24.95 24.81
C GLU A 241 -13.17 24.75 25.02
N ASP A 242 -13.98 25.10 24.02
CA ASP A 242 -15.43 24.94 24.05
C ASP A 242 -15.92 23.54 23.65
N GLY A 243 -15.00 22.61 23.37
CA GLY A 243 -15.27 21.24 22.95
C GLY A 243 -15.56 21.08 21.45
N THR A 244 -15.57 22.16 20.67
CA THR A 244 -15.66 22.06 19.20
C THR A 244 -14.35 21.54 18.62
N LYS A 245 -14.41 20.91 17.43
CA LYS A 245 -13.21 20.47 16.71
C LYS A 245 -12.89 21.46 15.60
N LYS A 246 -11.59 21.72 15.38
CA LYS A 246 -11.12 22.62 14.32
C LYS A 246 -9.90 22.07 13.61
N MET A 247 -9.87 22.14 12.29
CA MET A 247 -8.69 21.85 11.48
C MET A 247 -7.69 23.01 11.60
N VAL A 248 -6.60 22.76 12.30
CA VAL A 248 -5.55 23.74 12.58
C VAL A 248 -4.34 23.45 11.70
N GLN A 249 -3.90 24.45 10.93
CA GLN A 249 -2.68 24.34 10.13
C GLN A 249 -1.46 24.29 11.04
N LYS A 250 -0.59 23.32 10.79
CA LYS A 250 0.67 23.13 11.50
C LYS A 250 1.84 23.69 10.70
N LYS A 251 2.98 23.84 11.36
CA LYS A 251 4.20 24.33 10.73
C LYS A 251 5.12 23.15 10.45
N ILE A 252 5.47 22.98 9.18
CA ILE A 252 6.54 22.09 8.76
C ILE A 252 7.83 22.92 8.71
N MET A 253 8.82 22.55 9.51
CA MET A 253 10.10 23.25 9.62
C MET A 253 11.19 22.40 8.96
N LEU A 254 11.86 22.95 7.93
CA LEU A 254 12.87 22.23 7.16
C LEU A 254 14.09 23.11 6.90
N PRO A 255 15.27 22.54 6.63
CA PRO A 255 16.41 23.32 6.13
C PRO A 255 16.08 24.04 4.83
N GLU A 256 16.75 25.17 4.59
CA GLU A 256 16.58 25.93 3.35
C GLU A 256 16.82 25.05 2.11
N GLY A 257 15.91 25.14 1.14
CA GLY A 257 15.95 24.36 -0.11
C GLY A 257 15.27 23.00 -0.08
N LYS A 258 14.95 22.45 1.11
CA LYS A 258 14.13 21.24 1.24
C LYS A 258 12.64 21.56 1.01
N LYS A 259 11.89 20.61 0.44
CA LYS A 259 10.50 20.78 0.00
C LYS A 259 9.63 19.63 0.50
N PRO A 260 8.58 19.87 1.30
CA PRO A 260 7.71 18.80 1.74
C PRO A 260 6.88 18.25 0.57
N PHE A 261 6.51 16.97 0.64
CA PHE A 261 5.51 16.34 -0.23
C PHE A 261 4.81 15.19 0.50
N VAL A 262 3.59 14.84 0.05
CA VAL A 262 2.84 13.68 0.55
C VAL A 262 2.91 12.55 -0.48
N MET A 263 3.04 11.30 -0.03
CA MET A 263 2.97 10.10 -0.86
C MET A 263 1.82 9.21 -0.41
N SER A 264 1.06 8.65 -1.36
CA SER A 264 0.15 7.54 -1.08
C SER A 264 0.25 6.38 -2.07
N GLU A 265 -0.11 5.20 -1.61
CA GLU A 265 -0.30 4.00 -2.42
C GLU A 265 -1.78 3.63 -2.40
N ASP A 266 -2.41 3.61 -3.57
CA ASP A 266 -3.82 3.28 -3.74
C ASP A 266 -3.98 1.78 -4.02
N ASP A 267 -5.12 1.21 -3.62
CA ASP A 267 -5.51 -0.18 -3.93
C ASP A 267 -4.57 -1.28 -3.38
N VAL A 268 -4.07 -1.12 -2.15
CA VAL A 268 -3.16 -2.10 -1.49
C VAL A 268 -3.90 -3.34 -0.97
N ASN A 269 -4.63 -3.98 -1.87
CA ASN A 269 -5.46 -5.16 -1.64
C ASN A 269 -4.94 -6.39 -2.38
N TYR A 270 -4.10 -6.20 -3.40
CA TYR A 270 -3.59 -7.28 -4.26
C TYR A 270 -4.73 -8.19 -4.74
N TYR A 271 -5.61 -7.63 -5.57
CA TYR A 271 -6.88 -8.24 -5.94
C TYR A 271 -6.72 -9.63 -6.57
N GLU A 272 -7.76 -10.48 -6.45
CA GLU A 272 -7.75 -11.81 -7.06
C GLU A 272 -7.47 -11.76 -8.57
N TYR A 273 -7.96 -10.72 -9.27
CA TYR A 273 -7.78 -10.55 -10.71
C TYR A 273 -6.33 -10.22 -11.12
N MET A 274 -5.50 -9.74 -10.20
CA MET A 274 -4.08 -9.42 -10.45
C MET A 274 -3.19 -10.67 -10.39
N THR A 275 -3.73 -11.80 -9.89
CA THR A 275 -2.98 -13.05 -9.72
C THR A 275 -2.41 -13.52 -11.07
N GLY A 276 -1.08 -13.64 -11.13
CA GLY A 276 -0.37 -14.09 -12.34
C GLY A 276 -0.20 -13.02 -13.43
N HIS A 277 -0.61 -11.77 -13.17
CA HIS A 277 -0.47 -10.64 -14.09
C HIS A 277 0.76 -9.77 -13.83
N GLY A 278 1.75 -10.27 -13.07
CA GLY A 278 3.02 -9.54 -12.89
C GLY A 278 3.08 -8.60 -11.69
N PHE A 279 2.20 -8.77 -10.70
CA PHE A 279 2.17 -8.00 -9.46
C PHE A 279 2.50 -8.90 -8.25
N ALA A 280 2.81 -8.28 -7.11
CA ALA A 280 2.88 -8.97 -5.82
C ALA A 280 1.54 -9.66 -5.47
N ASP A 281 1.62 -10.77 -4.73
CA ASP A 281 0.47 -11.57 -4.34
C ASP A 281 -0.23 -11.00 -3.10
N LYS A 282 0.56 -10.59 -2.11
CA LYS A 282 0.13 -10.11 -0.79
C LYS A 282 1.30 -9.59 0.04
N MET A 283 0.99 -8.81 1.07
CA MET A 283 1.97 -8.41 2.08
C MET A 283 2.14 -9.50 3.14
N VAL A 284 3.36 -9.69 3.63
CA VAL A 284 3.72 -10.62 4.70
C VAL A 284 4.75 -9.97 5.63
N LEU A 285 4.98 -10.54 6.80
CA LEU A 285 6.10 -10.16 7.66
C LEU A 285 7.29 -11.07 7.37
N ASP A 286 8.49 -10.50 7.35
CA ASP A 286 9.73 -11.27 7.31
C ASP A 286 10.11 -11.83 8.70
N ASP A 287 11.27 -12.49 8.80
CA ASP A 287 11.76 -13.09 10.05
C ASP A 287 12.07 -12.05 11.14
N ALA A 288 12.26 -10.77 10.77
CA ALA A 288 12.45 -9.65 11.68
C ALA A 288 11.14 -8.93 12.04
N GLY A 289 10.00 -9.39 11.51
CA GLY A 289 8.70 -8.76 11.71
C GLY A 289 8.49 -7.50 10.86
N LYS A 290 9.32 -7.26 9.85
CA LYS A 290 9.17 -6.12 8.93
C LYS A 290 8.25 -6.49 7.75
N PRO A 291 7.36 -5.58 7.31
CA PRO A 291 6.55 -5.79 6.13
C PRO A 291 7.40 -6.02 4.87
N THR A 292 7.08 -7.07 4.12
CA THR A 292 7.65 -7.39 2.81
C THR A 292 6.56 -7.95 1.90
N LEU A 293 6.87 -8.17 0.62
CA LEU A 293 5.88 -8.62 -0.35
C LEU A 293 6.17 -10.03 -0.80
N GLN A 294 5.14 -10.87 -0.85
CA GLN A 294 5.21 -12.17 -1.50
C GLN A 294 4.94 -12.01 -2.99
N TYR A 295 5.72 -12.68 -3.84
CA TYR A 295 5.53 -12.73 -5.27
C TYR A 295 5.63 -14.17 -5.79
N THR A 296 4.71 -14.52 -6.70
CA THR A 296 4.73 -15.78 -7.45
C THR A 296 5.13 -15.53 -8.91
N ASP A 297 6.27 -16.07 -9.31
CA ASP A 297 6.80 -15.93 -10.68
C ASP A 297 6.03 -16.78 -11.71
N SER A 298 6.44 -16.68 -12.98
CA SER A 298 5.81 -17.40 -14.09
C SER A 298 5.98 -18.93 -14.01
N GLU A 299 7.01 -19.42 -13.31
CA GLU A 299 7.26 -20.84 -13.06
C GLU A 299 6.47 -21.35 -11.84
N GLY A 300 5.93 -20.43 -11.03
CA GLY A 300 5.18 -20.71 -9.81
C GLY A 300 6.06 -20.81 -8.57
N LYS A 301 7.31 -20.33 -8.63
CA LYS A 301 8.17 -20.15 -7.45
C LYS A 301 7.66 -18.96 -6.65
N VAL A 302 7.58 -19.16 -5.34
CA VAL A 302 7.15 -18.13 -4.38
C VAL A 302 8.40 -17.58 -3.69
N THR A 303 8.51 -16.26 -3.63
CA THR A 303 9.59 -15.54 -2.95
C THR A 303 9.04 -14.33 -2.22
N THR A 304 9.75 -13.84 -1.22
CA THR A 304 9.50 -12.55 -0.57
C THR A 304 10.59 -11.55 -0.94
N GLY A 305 10.27 -10.25 -0.98
CA GLY A 305 11.24 -9.19 -1.27
C GLY A 305 10.61 -7.89 -1.76
N ASP A 306 11.43 -7.11 -2.47
CA ASP A 306 11.16 -5.75 -2.95
C ASP A 306 10.21 -5.76 -4.17
N TYR A 307 8.98 -6.23 -3.98
CA TYR A 307 8.00 -6.44 -5.06
C TYR A 307 6.87 -5.41 -5.10
N ASP A 308 6.85 -4.45 -4.18
CA ASP A 308 5.96 -3.29 -4.20
C ASP A 308 6.55 -2.15 -3.34
N ILE A 309 5.82 -1.04 -3.20
CA ILE A 309 6.29 0.22 -2.60
C ILE A 309 6.90 0.03 -1.21
N VAL A 310 6.23 -0.65 -0.29
CA VAL A 310 6.63 -0.70 1.13
C VAL A 310 8.10 -1.09 1.35
N PRO A 311 8.58 -2.30 0.95
CA PRO A 311 9.96 -2.69 1.18
C PRO A 311 10.97 -1.82 0.40
N ILE A 312 10.60 -1.31 -0.78
CA ILE A 312 11.46 -0.44 -1.58
C ILE A 312 11.64 0.92 -0.88
N LEU A 313 10.55 1.50 -0.41
CA LEU A 313 10.53 2.78 0.30
C LEU A 313 11.23 2.65 1.66
N ASP A 314 11.07 1.52 2.35
CA ASP A 314 11.74 1.26 3.62
C ASP A 314 13.25 1.24 3.48
N LYS A 315 13.75 0.51 2.48
CA LYS A 315 15.16 0.51 2.13
C LYS A 315 15.64 1.90 1.74
N PHE A 316 14.88 2.62 0.92
CA PHE A 316 15.26 3.96 0.48
C PHE A 316 15.39 4.95 1.65
N VAL A 317 14.44 4.95 2.59
CA VAL A 317 14.51 5.83 3.78
C VAL A 317 15.59 5.38 4.77
N ALA A 318 15.86 4.08 4.89
CA ALA A 318 16.99 3.60 5.69
C ALA A 318 18.33 4.10 5.13
N GLU A 319 18.48 4.15 3.81
CA GLU A 319 19.66 4.70 3.13
C GLU A 319 19.70 6.24 3.14
N HIS A 320 18.52 6.87 3.12
CA HIS A 320 18.31 8.32 3.04
C HIS A 320 17.34 8.81 4.12
N PRO A 321 17.72 8.81 5.41
CA PRO A 321 16.81 9.19 6.50
C PRO A 321 16.32 10.65 6.38
N ASP A 322 17.08 11.51 5.72
CA ASP A 322 16.69 12.91 5.46
C ASP A 322 15.65 13.08 4.32
N PHE A 323 15.19 11.98 3.72
CA PHE A 323 14.03 11.97 2.81
C PHE A 323 12.69 11.89 3.54
N ALA A 324 12.66 11.53 4.84
CA ALA A 324 11.44 11.31 5.60
C ALA A 324 11.38 12.23 6.83
N TYR A 325 10.41 13.13 6.86
CA TYR A 325 10.11 13.93 8.04
C TYR A 325 9.62 13.02 9.16
N HIS A 326 10.27 13.06 10.31
CA HIS A 326 9.99 12.22 11.49
C HIS A 326 9.90 10.71 11.18
N GLY A 327 10.60 10.25 10.14
CA GLY A 327 10.53 8.85 9.70
C GLY A 327 9.25 8.45 8.97
N HIS A 328 8.36 9.40 8.68
CA HIS A 328 7.10 9.18 7.97
C HIS A 328 7.30 8.48 6.63
N LYS A 329 6.39 7.57 6.30
CA LYS A 329 6.30 6.82 5.05
C LYS A 329 5.00 7.11 4.32
N ALA A 330 4.71 6.39 3.24
CA ALA A 330 3.51 6.61 2.45
C ALA A 330 2.21 6.35 3.24
N ILE A 331 1.13 6.95 2.76
CA ILE A 331 -0.24 6.61 3.19
C ILE A 331 -0.72 5.39 2.38
N ILE A 332 -1.09 4.31 3.06
CA ILE A 332 -1.61 3.08 2.46
C ILE A 332 -3.14 3.15 2.35
N ALA A 333 -3.66 3.31 1.14
CA ALA A 333 -5.09 3.38 0.88
C ALA A 333 -5.69 1.98 0.67
N LEU A 334 -6.65 1.62 1.51
CA LEU A 334 -7.20 0.28 1.57
C LEU A 334 -8.65 0.22 1.08
N THR A 335 -8.89 -0.69 0.15
CA THR A 335 -10.25 -1.13 -0.21
C THR A 335 -10.72 -2.30 0.66
N GLY A 336 -12.02 -2.59 0.65
CA GLY A 336 -12.59 -3.71 1.42
C GLY A 336 -13.13 -4.88 0.60
N TYR A 337 -13.60 -4.65 -0.63
CA TYR A 337 -14.02 -5.75 -1.49
C TYR A 337 -12.80 -6.63 -1.82
N ASN A 338 -12.92 -7.96 -1.78
CA ASN A 338 -11.78 -8.89 -1.79
C ASN A 338 -10.91 -8.86 -0.51
N GLY A 339 -11.18 -8.04 0.50
CA GLY A 339 -10.38 -7.96 1.72
C GLY A 339 -9.26 -6.92 1.63
N THR A 340 -8.10 -7.19 2.24
CA THR A 340 -7.06 -6.19 2.48
C THR A 340 -5.66 -6.83 2.49
N LEU A 341 -4.63 -6.14 2.00
CA LEU A 341 -3.23 -6.61 1.95
C LEU A 341 -3.02 -7.98 1.29
N GLY A 342 -3.95 -8.42 0.44
CA GLY A 342 -3.92 -9.71 -0.27
C GLY A 342 -4.59 -10.86 0.48
N TYR A 343 -5.18 -10.57 1.65
CA TYR A 343 -5.94 -11.52 2.46
C TYR A 343 -7.44 -11.33 2.24
N ARG A 344 -8.19 -12.44 2.19
CA ARG A 344 -9.63 -12.42 1.90
C ARG A 344 -10.43 -12.27 3.19
N THR A 345 -10.29 -11.10 3.82
CA THR A 345 -10.80 -10.73 5.16
C THR A 345 -12.24 -10.22 5.18
N ASP A 346 -12.82 -9.92 4.02
CA ASP A 346 -14.17 -9.39 3.89
C ASP A 346 -15.25 -10.42 4.19
N GLU A 347 -16.35 -9.99 4.80
CA GLU A 347 -17.49 -10.85 5.15
C GLU A 347 -18.10 -11.61 3.97
N THR A 348 -17.90 -11.16 2.73
CA THR A 348 -18.34 -11.89 1.53
C THR A 348 -17.52 -13.15 1.23
N TYR A 349 -16.45 -13.42 1.99
CA TYR A 349 -15.67 -14.66 1.95
C TYR A 349 -15.91 -15.54 3.19
N ASP A 350 -16.66 -15.07 4.19
CA ASP A 350 -16.90 -15.82 5.42
C ASP A 350 -18.05 -16.82 5.25
N ALA A 351 -17.77 -18.12 5.41
CA ALA A 351 -18.78 -19.18 5.34
C ALA A 351 -19.89 -19.05 6.39
N ASN A 352 -19.61 -18.37 7.50
CA ASN A 352 -20.54 -18.18 8.61
C ASN A 352 -21.32 -16.86 8.50
N SER A 353 -20.94 -15.97 7.57
CA SER A 353 -21.62 -14.70 7.37
C SER A 353 -22.88 -14.87 6.52
N GLY A 354 -23.96 -14.21 6.94
CA GLY A 354 -25.15 -14.05 6.10
C GLY A 354 -24.92 -13.20 4.84
N LYS A 355 -23.71 -12.66 4.67
CA LYS A 355 -23.27 -11.84 3.52
C LYS A 355 -22.32 -12.58 2.58
N LEU A 356 -22.04 -13.87 2.79
CA LEU A 356 -21.25 -14.69 1.87
C LEU A 356 -21.74 -14.52 0.44
N ASP A 357 -20.86 -14.07 -0.48
CA ASP A 357 -21.20 -14.06 -1.90
C ASP A 357 -21.11 -15.49 -2.43
N PRO A 358 -22.18 -16.09 -2.96
CA PRO A 358 -22.14 -17.44 -3.52
C PRO A 358 -21.12 -17.63 -4.67
N LYS A 359 -20.64 -16.54 -5.27
CA LYS A 359 -19.59 -16.56 -6.29
C LYS A 359 -18.20 -16.64 -5.68
N ASN A 360 -18.02 -16.21 -4.44
CA ASN A 360 -16.74 -16.26 -3.77
C ASN A 360 -16.48 -17.66 -3.23
N ARG A 361 -15.21 -18.06 -3.29
CA ARG A 361 -14.76 -19.24 -2.56
C ARG A 361 -14.64 -18.83 -1.10
N ALA A 362 -15.41 -19.47 -0.23
CA ALA A 362 -15.30 -19.23 1.20
C ALA A 362 -13.85 -19.40 1.70
N ASN A 363 -13.41 -18.46 2.52
CA ASN A 363 -12.11 -18.45 3.18
C ASN A 363 -12.24 -19.17 4.54
N PRO A 364 -11.75 -20.42 4.67
CA PRO A 364 -11.86 -21.15 5.93
C PRO A 364 -10.94 -20.58 7.03
N SER A 365 -9.97 -19.74 6.68
CA SER A 365 -9.00 -19.13 7.59
C SER A 365 -9.25 -17.63 7.79
N ILE A 366 -10.48 -17.14 7.57
CA ILE A 366 -10.74 -15.70 7.55
C ILE A 366 -10.36 -14.99 8.86
N GLU A 367 -10.58 -15.61 10.02
CA GLU A 367 -10.19 -15.02 11.31
C GLU A 367 -8.66 -14.99 11.48
N GLU A 368 -7.95 -16.03 11.04
CA GLU A 368 -6.48 -16.08 11.06
C GLU A 368 -5.89 -15.00 10.12
N ASP A 369 -6.52 -14.82 8.95
CA ASP A 369 -6.17 -13.79 7.99
C ASP A 369 -6.39 -12.39 8.56
N ARG A 370 -7.51 -12.14 9.26
CA ARG A 370 -7.79 -10.86 9.94
C ARG A 370 -6.74 -10.56 11.02
N GLU A 371 -6.39 -11.54 11.84
CA GLU A 371 -5.33 -11.39 12.84
C GLU A 371 -3.95 -11.19 12.22
N THR A 372 -3.70 -11.79 11.06
CA THR A 372 -2.45 -11.56 10.29
C THR A 372 -2.41 -10.13 9.76
N VAL A 373 -3.50 -9.63 9.16
CA VAL A 373 -3.59 -8.25 8.67
C VAL A 373 -3.39 -7.26 9.80
N LYS A 374 -4.01 -7.47 10.98
CA LYS A 374 -3.79 -6.60 12.16
C LYS A 374 -2.32 -6.50 12.58
N LYS A 375 -1.58 -7.60 12.51
CA LYS A 375 -0.13 -7.60 12.82
C LYS A 375 0.65 -6.81 11.77
N ILE A 376 0.31 -6.97 10.49
CA ILE A 376 0.96 -6.25 9.41
C ILE A 376 0.66 -4.75 9.48
N THR A 377 -0.58 -4.36 9.73
CA THR A 377 -0.97 -2.94 9.85
C THR A 377 -0.37 -2.28 11.09
N ALA A 378 -0.23 -3.01 12.21
CA ALA A 378 0.53 -2.55 13.36
C ALA A 378 2.02 -2.32 13.01
N ALA A 379 2.66 -3.28 12.34
CA ALA A 379 4.07 -3.15 11.92
C ALA A 379 4.28 -1.98 10.94
N LEU A 380 3.36 -1.77 10.00
CA LEU A 380 3.36 -0.62 9.10
C LEU A 380 3.24 0.70 9.88
N LYS A 381 2.31 0.80 10.84
CA LYS A 381 2.14 2.01 11.66
C LYS A 381 3.39 2.32 12.49
N GLU A 382 3.96 1.29 13.11
CA GLU A 382 5.21 1.40 13.88
C GLU A 382 6.39 1.84 13.01
N ASP A 383 6.39 1.51 11.71
CA ASP A 383 7.44 1.91 10.75
C ASP A 383 7.17 3.28 10.07
N GLY A 384 6.12 4.00 10.49
CA GLY A 384 5.84 5.36 10.02
C GLY A 384 4.84 5.46 8.86
N TYR A 385 4.10 4.39 8.53
CA TYR A 385 3.02 4.46 7.55
C TYR A 385 1.71 4.97 8.16
N GLU A 386 0.88 5.61 7.33
CA GLU A 386 -0.50 5.96 7.64
C GLU A 386 -1.48 5.15 6.81
N PHE A 387 -2.76 5.13 7.22
CA PHE A 387 -3.81 4.41 6.52
C PHE A 387 -4.89 5.36 6.03
N ALA A 388 -5.44 5.05 4.86
CA ALA A 388 -6.60 5.74 4.33
C ALA A 388 -7.68 4.73 3.91
N SER A 389 -8.92 5.16 4.01
CA SER A 389 -10.02 4.51 3.29
C SER A 389 -9.86 4.82 1.81
N HIS A 390 -9.92 3.78 0.99
CA HIS A 390 -10.17 3.90 -0.44
C HIS A 390 -11.56 3.37 -0.81
N SER A 391 -12.51 3.58 0.12
CA SER A 391 -13.85 3.00 0.10
C SER A 391 -13.87 1.48 0.27
N TRP A 392 -15.03 0.89 0.58
CA TRP A 392 -15.13 -0.57 0.59
C TRP A 392 -15.07 -1.13 -0.82
N GLY A 393 -15.93 -0.67 -1.72
CA GLY A 393 -16.13 -1.24 -3.04
C GLY A 393 -15.33 -0.57 -4.17
N HIS A 394 -14.44 0.37 -3.85
CA HIS A 394 -13.76 1.24 -4.83
C HIS A 394 -14.78 1.91 -5.77
N ILE A 395 -15.73 2.64 -5.17
CA ILE A 395 -16.86 3.25 -5.89
C ILE A 395 -16.64 4.74 -6.17
N ASN A 396 -17.32 5.27 -7.19
CA ASN A 396 -17.27 6.70 -7.54
C ASN A 396 -18.16 7.54 -6.60
N PHE A 397 -17.58 8.45 -5.82
CA PHE A 397 -18.32 9.22 -4.80
C PHE A 397 -19.11 10.41 -5.39
N THR A 398 -18.69 10.95 -6.53
CA THR A 398 -19.40 12.01 -7.24
C THR A 398 -20.82 11.57 -7.64
N ASN A 399 -20.94 10.41 -8.30
CA ASN A 399 -22.16 10.03 -9.01
C ASN A 399 -23.09 9.08 -8.23
N ARG A 400 -22.66 8.56 -7.08
CA ARG A 400 -23.46 7.65 -6.25
C ARG A 400 -24.43 8.40 -5.34
N SER A 401 -25.54 7.75 -4.97
CA SER A 401 -26.51 8.30 -4.03
C SER A 401 -25.93 8.36 -2.62
N LEU A 402 -26.50 9.19 -1.74
CA LEU A 402 -26.08 9.22 -0.33
C LEU A 402 -26.20 7.83 0.31
N GLU A 403 -27.31 7.11 0.05
CA GLU A 403 -27.56 5.76 0.58
C GLU A 403 -26.49 4.75 0.13
N ASP A 404 -26.09 4.79 -1.15
CA ASP A 404 -25.02 3.93 -1.66
C ASP A 404 -23.69 4.22 -0.97
N LEU A 405 -23.37 5.50 -0.76
CA LEU A 405 -22.14 5.91 -0.08
C LEU A 405 -22.16 5.52 1.40
N THR A 406 -23.27 5.73 2.10
CA THR A 406 -23.45 5.26 3.48
C THR A 406 -23.23 3.75 3.56
N THR A 407 -23.86 2.99 2.66
CA THR A 407 -23.73 1.53 2.63
C THR A 407 -22.28 1.08 2.40
N ASP A 408 -21.56 1.73 1.49
CA ASP A 408 -20.15 1.43 1.21
C ASP A 408 -19.24 1.80 2.38
N THR A 409 -19.42 2.98 2.95
CA THR A 409 -18.68 3.45 4.12
C THR A 409 -18.91 2.55 5.33
N GLU A 410 -20.15 2.16 5.62
CA GLU A 410 -20.46 1.24 6.71
C GLU A 410 -19.82 -0.15 6.51
N LYS A 411 -19.73 -0.63 5.26
CA LYS A 411 -19.01 -1.88 4.97
C LYS A 411 -17.51 -1.72 5.22
N TRP A 412 -16.93 -0.58 4.86
CA TRP A 412 -15.52 -0.30 5.11
C TRP A 412 -15.23 -0.24 6.61
N LYS A 413 -16.07 0.48 7.37
CA LYS A 413 -16.00 0.58 8.84
C LYS A 413 -16.19 -0.75 9.55
N ARG A 414 -16.95 -1.68 8.96
CA ARG A 414 -17.15 -3.03 9.52
C ARG A 414 -16.05 -4.02 9.16
N ASN A 415 -15.48 -3.95 7.96
CA ASN A 415 -14.61 -5.01 7.43
C ASN A 415 -13.12 -4.62 7.37
N VAL A 416 -12.80 -3.33 7.26
CA VAL A 416 -11.43 -2.85 7.04
C VAL A 416 -10.91 -2.07 8.24
N GLU A 417 -11.65 -1.06 8.73
CA GLU A 417 -11.20 -0.24 9.86
C GLU A 417 -10.82 -1.07 11.11
N PRO A 418 -11.54 -2.13 11.50
CA PRO A 418 -11.18 -2.93 12.67
C PRO A 418 -9.87 -3.73 12.50
N LEU A 419 -9.28 -3.72 11.30
CA LEU A 419 -7.98 -4.31 11.01
C LEU A 419 -6.83 -3.30 11.18
N LEU A 420 -7.13 -2.03 11.39
CA LEU A 420 -6.16 -0.96 11.58
C LEU A 420 -5.80 -0.79 13.07
N PRO A 421 -4.59 -0.32 13.39
CA PRO A 421 -4.20 -0.03 14.77
C PRO A 421 -4.97 1.16 15.36
N ASP A 422 -5.32 2.14 14.52
CA ASP A 422 -6.01 3.38 14.90
C ASP A 422 -7.26 3.59 14.01
N PRO A 423 -8.28 4.35 14.48
CA PRO A 423 -9.35 4.84 13.61
C PRO A 423 -8.76 5.64 12.44
N CYS A 424 -9.36 5.51 11.26
CA CYS A 424 -8.84 6.18 10.08
C CYS A 424 -9.76 7.33 9.64
N ASP A 425 -9.15 8.50 9.52
CA ASP A 425 -9.77 9.79 9.23
C ASP A 425 -9.39 10.34 7.84
N ILE A 426 -8.57 9.60 7.08
CA ILE A 426 -8.21 9.92 5.70
C ILE A 426 -9.11 9.13 4.75
N LEU A 427 -9.79 9.85 3.85
CA LEU A 427 -10.49 9.28 2.70
C LEU A 427 -9.78 9.70 1.43
N ILE A 428 -9.26 8.72 0.72
CA ILE A 428 -8.78 8.89 -0.65
C ILE A 428 -9.93 8.48 -1.57
N TYR A 429 -10.44 9.40 -2.39
CA TYR A 429 -11.56 9.09 -3.29
C TYR A 429 -11.13 8.16 -4.43
N PRO A 430 -11.77 6.99 -4.61
CA PRO A 430 -11.59 6.17 -5.80
C PRO A 430 -11.81 6.97 -7.07
N PHE A 431 -10.94 6.77 -8.05
CA PHE A 431 -10.93 7.53 -9.32
C PHE A 431 -10.75 9.05 -9.16
N GLY A 432 -10.40 9.55 -7.97
CA GLY A 432 -10.42 10.98 -7.66
C GLY A 432 -11.82 11.59 -7.64
N ALA A 433 -12.87 10.77 -7.55
CA ALA A 433 -14.27 11.16 -7.71
C ALA A 433 -14.83 11.84 -6.46
N ASP A 434 -14.36 13.05 -6.20
CA ASP A 434 -14.76 13.91 -5.10
C ASP A 434 -16.28 14.20 -5.07
N ILE A 435 -16.85 14.35 -3.87
CA ILE A 435 -18.30 14.58 -3.68
C ILE A 435 -18.78 15.97 -4.11
N LYS A 436 -17.89 16.97 -4.23
CA LYS A 436 -18.22 18.37 -4.56
C LYS A 436 -17.30 19.02 -5.60
N GLY A 437 -16.34 18.28 -6.15
CA GLY A 437 -15.37 18.81 -7.11
C GLY A 437 -14.58 19.96 -6.48
N TRP A 438 -14.39 21.08 -7.18
CA TRP A 438 -13.56 22.18 -6.66
C TRP A 438 -14.25 23.05 -5.59
N HIS A 439 -15.57 22.93 -5.39
CA HIS A 439 -16.32 23.78 -4.45
C HIS A 439 -16.00 23.42 -3.00
N VAL A 440 -16.15 24.40 -2.10
CA VAL A 440 -15.91 24.22 -0.66
C VAL A 440 -16.98 23.34 -0.03
N TYR A 441 -16.58 22.37 0.81
CA TYR A 441 -17.53 21.58 1.59
C TYR A 441 -18.21 22.44 2.65
N ASN A 442 -19.48 22.17 2.90
CA ASN A 442 -20.35 22.96 3.75
C ASN A 442 -21.41 22.07 4.40
N HIS A 443 -21.40 21.97 5.73
CA HIS A 443 -22.35 21.14 6.46
C HIS A 443 -23.83 21.47 6.23
N ALA A 444 -24.16 22.73 5.92
CA ALA A 444 -25.54 23.15 5.70
C ALA A 444 -26.12 22.61 4.39
N GLU A 445 -25.26 22.26 3.42
CA GLU A 445 -25.66 21.95 2.05
C GLU A 445 -25.25 20.54 1.61
N ASP A 446 -24.23 19.94 2.25
CA ASP A 446 -23.58 18.73 1.77
C ASP A 446 -23.87 17.52 2.66
N ALA A 447 -25.01 16.87 2.44
CA ALA A 447 -25.37 15.66 3.17
C ALA A 447 -24.34 14.53 3.01
N LYS A 448 -23.66 14.44 1.85
CA LYS A 448 -22.57 13.49 1.64
C LYS A 448 -21.35 13.80 2.51
N PHE A 449 -20.99 15.08 2.66
CA PHE A 449 -19.87 15.49 3.51
C PHE A 449 -20.19 15.19 4.97
N ASN A 450 -21.37 15.59 5.45
CA ASN A 450 -21.83 15.29 6.82
C ASN A 450 -21.78 13.79 7.13
N MET A 451 -22.20 12.95 6.18
CA MET A 451 -22.13 11.50 6.36
C MET A 451 -20.69 11.00 6.50
N LEU A 452 -19.74 11.53 5.72
CA LEU A 452 -18.33 11.11 5.82
C LEU A 452 -17.68 11.59 7.13
N GLU A 453 -17.99 12.82 7.54
CA GLU A 453 -17.53 13.39 8.81
C GLU A 453 -18.11 12.64 10.02
N GLU A 454 -19.40 12.27 9.99
CA GLU A 454 -20.03 11.41 11.02
C GLU A 454 -19.34 10.05 11.14
N HIS A 455 -18.78 9.55 10.02
CA HIS A 455 -17.95 8.35 9.99
C HIS A 455 -16.46 8.65 10.31
N GLY A 456 -16.12 9.86 10.76
CA GLY A 456 -14.80 10.21 11.27
C GLY A 456 -13.77 10.64 10.23
N PHE A 457 -14.16 10.87 8.97
CA PHE A 457 -13.24 11.36 7.95
C PHE A 457 -13.10 12.88 8.00
N HIS A 458 -11.86 13.37 7.99
CA HIS A 458 -11.52 14.80 8.04
C HIS A 458 -10.47 15.21 7.00
N TYR A 459 -9.76 14.25 6.40
CA TYR A 459 -8.85 14.50 5.28
C TYR A 459 -9.39 13.85 4.02
N PHE A 460 -9.52 14.62 2.94
CA PHE A 460 -10.09 14.14 1.70
C PHE A 460 -9.16 14.38 0.52
N CYS A 461 -8.82 13.33 -0.22
CA CYS A 461 -7.89 13.45 -1.32
C CYS A 461 -8.53 13.04 -2.66
N ASN A 462 -8.56 13.97 -3.61
CA ASN A 462 -9.03 13.75 -4.98
C ASN A 462 -7.85 13.55 -5.94
N VAL A 463 -8.13 13.43 -7.24
CA VAL A 463 -7.12 13.48 -8.30
C VAL A 463 -7.45 14.64 -9.20
N ASP A 464 -6.52 15.59 -9.33
CA ASP A 464 -6.66 16.73 -10.26
C ASP A 464 -5.42 16.96 -11.12
N SER A 465 -4.28 16.35 -10.76
CA SER A 465 -3.00 16.50 -11.45
C SER A 465 -2.49 17.94 -11.57
N SER A 466 -3.03 18.84 -10.75
CA SER A 466 -2.49 20.18 -10.55
C SER A 466 -1.16 20.07 -9.81
N GLN A 467 -0.29 21.07 -9.97
CA GLN A 467 0.97 21.07 -9.25
C GLN A 467 0.74 21.13 -7.73
N TYR A 468 -0.20 21.99 -7.31
CA TYR A 468 -0.63 22.18 -5.93
C TYR A 468 -2.13 22.49 -5.89
N TRP A 469 -2.86 21.79 -5.02
CA TRP A 469 -4.24 22.13 -4.66
C TRP A 469 -4.51 21.68 -3.24
N VAL A 470 -4.86 22.63 -2.38
CA VAL A 470 -5.22 22.41 -0.96
C VAL A 470 -6.43 23.25 -0.63
N GLN A 471 -7.37 22.70 0.13
CA GLN A 471 -8.52 23.41 0.67
C GLN A 471 -8.66 23.11 2.15
N TYR A 472 -8.82 24.16 2.96
CA TYR A 472 -9.11 24.04 4.38
C TYR A 472 -10.55 24.47 4.64
N GLY A 473 -11.27 23.68 5.43
CA GLY A 473 -12.51 24.08 6.08
C GLY A 473 -12.32 24.28 7.57
N ASP A 474 -13.43 24.40 8.29
CA ASP A 474 -13.39 24.53 9.75
C ASP A 474 -12.91 23.24 10.42
N ASP A 475 -13.27 22.08 9.89
CA ASP A 475 -13.05 20.75 10.49
C ASP A 475 -12.50 19.72 9.49
N PHE A 476 -12.08 20.16 8.30
CA PHE A 476 -11.53 19.29 7.26
C PHE A 476 -10.36 19.92 6.49
N MET A 477 -9.55 19.06 5.89
CA MET A 477 -8.56 19.42 4.88
C MET A 477 -8.78 18.58 3.61
N ARG A 478 -8.56 19.17 2.45
CA ARG A 478 -8.58 18.48 1.17
C ARG A 478 -7.29 18.73 0.42
N GLN A 479 -6.78 17.72 -0.25
CA GLN A 479 -5.57 17.82 -1.06
C GLN A 479 -5.70 17.11 -2.40
N GLY A 480 -5.24 17.78 -3.44
CA GLY A 480 -5.26 17.30 -4.81
C GLY A 480 -4.03 16.46 -5.07
N ARG A 481 -4.22 15.32 -5.73
CA ARG A 481 -3.15 14.36 -5.98
C ARG A 481 -2.77 14.25 -7.45
N ARG A 482 -1.52 13.87 -7.68
CA ARG A 482 -0.90 13.64 -8.98
C ARG A 482 -0.55 12.17 -9.12
N ASN A 483 -1.16 11.50 -10.08
CA ASN A 483 -0.83 10.12 -10.43
C ASN A 483 0.54 10.07 -11.09
N LEU A 484 1.44 9.23 -10.58
CA LEU A 484 2.76 8.99 -11.20
C LEU A 484 2.79 7.62 -11.89
N ASP A 485 1.86 7.44 -12.83
CA ASP A 485 1.61 6.20 -13.55
C ASP A 485 2.11 6.23 -15.01
N GLY A 486 1.95 5.10 -15.71
CA GLY A 486 2.38 4.96 -17.09
C GLY A 486 1.79 6.00 -18.04
N TYR A 487 0.53 6.37 -17.87
CA TYR A 487 -0.12 7.40 -18.67
C TYR A 487 0.53 8.77 -18.44
N ARG A 488 0.64 9.18 -17.18
CA ARG A 488 1.19 10.50 -16.82
C ARG A 488 2.66 10.63 -17.20
N LEU A 489 3.45 9.60 -16.94
CA LEU A 489 4.86 9.56 -17.33
C LEU A 489 5.01 9.59 -18.86
N TYR A 490 4.15 8.89 -19.61
CA TYR A 490 4.20 8.92 -21.06
C TYR A 490 3.76 10.25 -21.67
N GLU A 491 2.74 10.93 -21.13
CA GLU A 491 2.34 12.28 -21.58
C GLU A 491 3.51 13.25 -21.50
N ALA A 492 4.20 13.28 -20.35
CA ALA A 492 5.37 14.13 -20.15
C ALA A 492 6.56 13.67 -20.99
N PHE A 493 6.80 12.36 -21.08
CA PHE A 493 7.88 11.81 -21.91
C PHE A 493 7.67 12.14 -23.39
N SER A 494 6.45 12.02 -23.90
CA SER A 494 6.13 12.29 -25.31
C SER A 494 6.03 13.79 -25.63
N GLY A 495 5.99 14.64 -24.61
CA GLY A 495 5.83 16.10 -24.75
C GLY A 495 4.39 16.53 -25.05
N GLN A 496 3.41 15.69 -24.75
CA GLN A 496 1.98 16.00 -24.92
C GLN A 496 1.49 16.98 -23.86
N ALA A 497 1.86 16.76 -22.60
CA ALA A 497 1.55 17.63 -21.48
C ALA A 497 2.61 17.47 -20.39
N ASP A 498 2.95 18.55 -19.69
CA ASP A 498 3.91 18.51 -18.59
C ASP A 498 3.20 18.73 -17.26
N HIS A 499 3.19 17.66 -16.47
CA HIS A 499 2.57 17.58 -15.16
C HIS A 499 3.51 16.96 -14.14
N VAL A 500 4.80 16.78 -14.44
CA VAL A 500 5.77 16.07 -13.56
C VAL A 500 7.19 16.63 -13.58
N SER A 501 7.52 17.60 -14.45
CA SER A 501 8.91 18.10 -14.58
C SER A 501 9.48 18.79 -13.33
N ASP A 502 8.61 19.32 -12.47
CA ASP A 502 8.98 19.88 -11.16
C ASP A 502 9.42 18.77 -10.18
N LEU A 503 8.85 17.57 -10.31
CA LEU A 503 9.17 16.41 -9.47
C LEU A 503 10.39 15.63 -9.97
N MET A 504 10.55 15.51 -11.29
CA MET A 504 11.52 14.58 -11.89
C MET A 504 11.91 14.95 -13.33
N ASP A 505 13.04 14.44 -13.81
CA ASP A 505 13.32 14.35 -15.24
C ASP A 505 12.74 13.05 -15.80
N VAL A 506 11.57 13.16 -16.45
CA VAL A 506 10.84 12.00 -16.98
C VAL A 506 11.64 11.19 -18.00
N LYS A 507 12.67 11.78 -18.65
CA LYS A 507 13.54 11.07 -19.59
C LYS A 507 14.46 10.07 -18.93
N LYS A 508 14.77 10.27 -17.64
CA LYS A 508 15.54 9.33 -16.82
C LYS A 508 14.67 8.29 -16.13
N VAL A 509 13.37 8.58 -15.99
CA VAL A 509 12.43 7.75 -15.24
C VAL A 509 11.69 6.75 -16.13
N PHE A 510 11.14 7.21 -17.27
CA PHE A 510 10.18 6.44 -18.05
C PHE A 510 10.75 5.09 -18.55
N ASP A 511 10.06 3.99 -18.25
CA ASP A 511 10.46 2.66 -18.68
C ASP A 511 10.14 2.44 -20.16
N GLN A 512 11.17 2.51 -21.00
CA GLN A 512 11.04 2.34 -22.45
C GLN A 512 10.68 0.90 -22.89
N ARG A 513 10.61 -0.07 -21.96
CA ARG A 513 10.08 -1.41 -22.25
C ARG A 513 8.56 -1.42 -22.41
N ARG A 514 7.88 -0.35 -21.97
CA ARG A 514 6.42 -0.22 -22.07
C ARG A 514 5.96 -0.17 -23.53
N PRO A 515 4.83 -0.80 -23.87
CA PRO A 515 4.15 -0.56 -25.14
C PRO A 515 3.69 0.90 -25.24
N THR A 516 4.01 1.56 -26.34
CA THR A 516 3.59 2.95 -26.63
C THR A 516 2.82 3.03 -27.95
N PRO A 517 1.88 3.97 -28.14
CA PRO A 517 1.48 5.02 -27.20
C PRO A 517 0.64 4.49 -26.03
N ILE A 518 0.73 5.17 -24.88
CA ILE A 518 -0.11 4.90 -23.71
C ILE A 518 -1.25 5.91 -23.72
N ASN A 519 -2.49 5.42 -23.64
CA ASN A 519 -3.69 6.25 -23.56
C ASN A 519 -4.49 5.85 -22.34
N TRP A 520 -5.16 6.81 -21.70
CA TRP A 520 -6.19 6.53 -20.71
C TRP A 520 -7.39 5.86 -21.39
N GLN A 521 -7.82 4.69 -20.92
CA GLN A 521 -8.92 3.91 -21.51
C GLN A 521 -10.10 3.75 -20.58
#